data_AF-A0A7V3MBN0-F1
#
_entry.id   AF-A0A7V3MBN0-F1
#
_cell.length_a   1.000
_cell.length_b   1.000
_cell.length_c   1.000
_cell.angle_alpha   90.00
_cell.angle_beta   90.00
_cell.angle_gamma   90.00
#
_symmetry.space_group_name_H-M   'P 1'
#
loop_
_entity.id
_entity.type
_entity.pdbx_description
1 polymer ?
#
loop_
_entity_poly.entity_id
_entity_poly.type
_entity_poly.pdbx_seq_one_letter_code
_entity_poly.pdbx_strand_id
1 'polypeptide(L)'
;MGLMILLALSPSVFSNPAKLSAWAVIRAYQLTLSELQPDVCNYHPSCSRYGESAVRKYGALGILMAGDRLLRCNPASWAFLGEEYGLSEGKLHDNQDDYYIFHRPEYSREVLYPW
;
A
#
# COMPACT_ATOMS: atom_id res chain seq x y z
N MET A 1 21.23 -12.61 -9.65
CA MET A 1 19.98 -11.90 -9.28
C MET A 1 18.95 -12.75 -8.54
N GLY A 2 18.85 -14.08 -8.76
CA GLY A 2 17.85 -14.92 -8.07
C GLY A 2 18.06 -15.16 -6.56
N LEU A 3 19.30 -15.08 -6.06
CA LEU A 3 19.63 -15.40 -4.67
C LEU A 3 19.27 -14.29 -3.66
N MET A 4 19.20 -13.03 -4.11
CA MET A 4 18.83 -11.86 -3.28
C MET A 4 17.33 -11.77 -3.00
N ILE A 5 16.48 -12.41 -3.83
CA ILE A 5 15.03 -12.44 -3.62
C ILE A 5 14.68 -13.36 -2.44
N LEU A 6 15.42 -14.46 -2.24
CA LEU A 6 15.17 -15.41 -1.16
C LEU A 6 15.58 -14.87 0.23
N LEU A 7 16.61 -14.01 0.29
CA LEU A 7 17.13 -13.47 1.56
C LEU A 7 16.32 -12.29 2.13
N ALA A 8 15.47 -11.66 1.32
CA ALA A 8 14.61 -10.55 1.77
C ALA A 8 13.25 -11.00 2.33
N LEU A 9 13.00 -12.31 2.36
CA LEU A 9 11.72 -12.87 2.80
C LEU A 9 11.75 -13.10 4.29
N SER A 10 11.08 -12.21 5.03
CA SER A 10 10.84 -12.42 6.46
C SER A 10 10.20 -13.80 6.68
N PRO A 11 10.69 -14.62 7.62
CA PRO A 11 10.14 -15.95 7.95
C PRO A 11 8.62 -15.93 8.20
N SER A 12 8.07 -14.77 8.55
CA SER A 12 6.64 -14.53 8.79
C SER A 12 5.74 -14.63 7.55
N VAL A 13 6.28 -14.54 6.33
CA VAL A 13 5.50 -14.71 5.09
C VAL A 13 5.29 -16.19 4.78
N PHE A 14 6.28 -17.03 5.05
CA PHE A 14 6.24 -18.48 4.77
C PHE A 14 5.43 -19.29 5.78
N SER A 15 5.18 -18.75 6.97
CA SER A 15 4.43 -19.46 8.02
C SER A 15 2.93 -19.54 7.75
N ASN A 16 2.40 -18.74 6.83
CA ASN A 16 0.98 -18.74 6.48
C ASN A 16 0.80 -18.85 4.95
N PRO A 17 0.16 -19.91 4.44
CA PRO A 17 0.01 -20.11 3.00
C PRO A 17 -0.79 -19.01 2.31
N ALA A 18 -1.75 -18.37 3.01
CA ALA A 18 -2.53 -17.25 2.47
C ALA A 18 -1.71 -15.95 2.41
N LYS A 19 -0.81 -15.71 3.38
CA LYS A 19 0.14 -14.59 3.30
C LYS A 19 1.11 -14.79 2.14
N LEU A 20 1.62 -16.01 1.99
CA LEU A 20 2.53 -16.37 0.92
C LEU A 20 1.91 -16.20 -0.45
N SER A 21 0.68 -16.71 -0.65
CA SER A 21 -0.01 -16.61 -1.95
C SER A 21 -0.29 -15.15 -2.33
N ALA A 22 -0.79 -14.35 -1.39
CA ALA A 22 -1.08 -12.94 -1.64
C ALA A 22 0.19 -12.12 -1.94
N TRP A 23 1.25 -12.33 -1.17
CA TRP A 23 2.54 -11.70 -1.42
C TRP A 23 3.13 -12.11 -2.77
N ALA A 24 3.06 -13.39 -3.12
CA ALA A 24 3.58 -13.91 -4.39
C ALA A 24 2.84 -13.29 -5.59
N VAL A 25 1.51 -13.14 -5.52
CA VAL A 25 0.72 -12.48 -6.57
C VAL A 25 1.14 -11.01 -6.72
N ILE A 26 1.28 -10.28 -5.62
CA ILE A 26 1.71 -8.87 -5.65
C ILE A 26 3.12 -8.75 -6.23
N ARG A 27 4.03 -9.67 -5.89
CA ARG A 27 5.38 -9.67 -6.47
C ARG A 27 5.41 -10.05 -7.94
N ALA A 28 4.62 -11.03 -8.34
CA ALA A 28 4.48 -11.36 -9.76
C ALA A 28 3.99 -10.14 -10.55
N TYR A 29 3.00 -9.40 -10.04
CA TYR A 29 2.54 -8.14 -10.63
C TYR A 29 3.66 -7.09 -10.70
N GLN A 30 4.37 -6.85 -9.60
CA GLN A 30 5.46 -5.86 -9.55
C GLN A 30 6.61 -6.18 -10.52
N LEU A 31 6.91 -7.46 -10.76
CA LEU A 31 8.00 -7.91 -11.64
C LEU A 31 7.61 -8.04 -13.11
N THR A 32 6.32 -7.99 -13.44
CA THR A 32 5.85 -8.20 -14.82
C THR A 32 5.15 -6.97 -15.37
N LEU A 33 4.06 -6.56 -14.72
CA LEU A 33 3.17 -5.51 -15.22
C LEU A 33 3.60 -4.12 -14.76
N SER A 34 4.22 -4.01 -13.58
CA SER A 34 4.62 -2.69 -13.06
C SER A 34 5.76 -2.03 -13.86
N GLU A 35 6.59 -2.80 -14.56
CA GLU A 35 7.64 -2.24 -15.43
C GLU A 35 7.05 -1.61 -16.71
N LEU A 36 5.86 -2.02 -17.11
CA LEU A 36 5.16 -1.53 -18.29
C LEU A 36 4.21 -0.37 -17.98
N GLN A 37 3.90 -0.14 -16.70
CA GLN A 37 2.92 0.85 -16.29
C GLN A 37 3.60 2.21 -16.07
N PRO A 38 3.14 3.30 -16.71
CA PRO A 38 3.58 4.64 -16.35
C PRO A 38 3.17 4.98 -14.91
N ASP A 39 3.72 6.06 -14.37
CA ASP A 39 3.49 6.48 -12.99
C ASP A 39 2.09 7.10 -12.78
N VAL A 40 1.06 6.25 -12.85
CA VAL A 40 -0.37 6.62 -12.83
C VAL A 40 -0.99 6.55 -11.43
N CYS A 41 -0.27 5.99 -10.47
CA CYS A 41 -0.78 5.86 -9.11
C CYS A 41 -0.75 7.24 -8.44
N ASN A 42 -1.89 7.68 -7.94
CA ASN A 42 -2.02 8.95 -7.21
C ASN A 42 -1.34 8.94 -5.84
N TYR A 43 -0.91 7.77 -5.36
CA TYR A 43 -0.41 7.59 -4.02
C TYR A 43 1.10 7.30 -3.95
N HIS A 44 1.74 7.78 -2.88
CA HIS A 44 3.08 7.34 -2.47
C HIS A 44 3.04 6.77 -1.03
N PRO A 45 3.57 5.56 -0.78
CA PRO A 45 4.03 4.60 -1.78
C PRO A 45 2.87 4.11 -2.66
N SER A 46 3.19 3.57 -3.84
CA SER A 46 2.17 3.10 -4.81
C SER A 46 1.23 2.04 -4.22
N CYS A 47 0.03 1.88 -4.80
CA CYS A 47 -0.95 0.88 -4.33
C CYS A 47 -0.37 -0.54 -4.25
N SER A 48 0.50 -0.94 -5.18
CA SER A 48 1.14 -2.27 -5.15
C SER A 48 2.17 -2.42 -4.03
N ARG A 49 2.91 -1.34 -3.70
CA ARG A 49 3.84 -1.30 -2.56
C ARG A 49 3.10 -1.29 -1.23
N TYR A 50 2.05 -0.49 -1.13
CA TYR A 50 1.16 -0.48 0.03
C TYR A 50 0.55 -1.85 0.26
N GLY A 51 0.02 -2.49 -0.79
CA GLY A 51 -0.56 -3.83 -0.68
C GLY A 51 0.46 -4.87 -0.21
N GLU A 52 1.71 -4.80 -0.69
CA GLU A 52 2.79 -5.67 -0.20
C GLU A 52 3.02 -5.49 1.31
N SER A 53 3.16 -4.25 1.79
CA SER A 53 3.33 -3.97 3.22
C SER A 53 2.11 -4.34 4.05
N ALA A 54 0.90 -4.08 3.56
CA ALA A 54 -0.34 -4.37 4.25
C ALA A 54 -0.54 -5.89 4.41
N VAL A 55 -0.28 -6.67 3.36
CA VAL A 55 -0.33 -8.16 3.44
C VAL A 55 0.72 -8.69 4.41
N ARG A 56 1.93 -8.12 4.43
CA ARG A 56 2.98 -8.51 5.38
C ARG A 56 2.56 -8.23 6.83
N LYS A 57 2.02 -7.04 7.10
CA LYS A 57 1.62 -6.58 8.44
C LYS A 57 0.32 -7.24 8.92
N TYR A 58 -0.73 -7.21 8.10
CA TYR A 58 -2.11 -7.57 8.48
C TYR A 58 -2.61 -8.90 7.88
N GLY A 59 -1.84 -9.56 7.01
CA GLY A 59 -2.24 -10.81 6.39
C GLY A 59 -3.40 -10.67 5.41
N ALA A 60 -4.42 -11.51 5.52
CA ALA A 60 -5.58 -11.49 4.61
C ALA A 60 -6.34 -10.16 4.66
N LEU A 61 -6.39 -9.48 5.81
CA LEU A 61 -6.95 -8.14 5.93
C LEU A 61 -6.18 -7.11 5.08
N GLY A 62 -4.88 -7.32 4.90
CA GLY A 62 -4.07 -6.49 4.01
C GLY A 62 -4.49 -6.56 2.55
N ILE A 63 -5.12 -7.66 2.11
CA ILE A 63 -5.69 -7.79 0.76
C ILE A 63 -6.90 -6.86 0.63
N LEU A 64 -7.75 -6.82 1.66
CA LEU A 64 -8.92 -5.94 1.69
C LEU A 64 -8.49 -4.47 1.69
N MET A 65 -7.49 -4.11 2.51
CA MET A 65 -6.89 -2.76 2.53
C MET A 65 -6.30 -2.36 1.17
N ALA A 66 -5.59 -3.28 0.52
CA ALA A 66 -5.02 -3.04 -0.81
C ALA A 66 -6.12 -2.86 -1.88
N GLY A 67 -7.17 -3.69 -1.82
CA GLY A 67 -8.31 -3.61 -2.74
C GLY A 67 -9.10 -2.31 -2.58
N ASP A 68 -9.40 -1.92 -1.35
CA ASP A 68 -10.04 -0.64 -1.04
C ASP A 68 -9.23 0.55 -1.58
N ARG A 69 -7.92 0.58 -1.34
CA ARG A 69 -7.05 1.64 -1.85
C ARG A 69 -6.98 1.67 -3.37
N LEU A 70 -7.02 0.51 -4.03
CA LEU A 70 -7.07 0.43 -5.50
C LEU A 70 -8.37 1.01 -6.06
N LEU A 71 -9.52 0.75 -5.42
CA LEU A 71 -10.81 1.31 -5.83
C LEU A 71 -10.83 2.84 -5.66
N ARG A 72 -10.21 3.35 -4.59
CA ARG A 72 -10.09 4.78 -4.34
C ARG A 72 -9.08 5.45 -5.26
N CYS A 73 -8.07 4.74 -5.81
CA CYS A 73 -7.01 5.29 -6.66
C CYS A 73 -7.51 5.76 -8.03
N ASN A 74 -8.08 6.95 -8.07
CA ASN A 74 -8.52 7.65 -9.27
C ASN A 74 -8.41 9.18 -9.05
N PRO A 75 -8.55 10.03 -10.08
CA PRO A 75 -8.36 11.48 -9.91
C PRO A 75 -9.22 12.13 -8.81
N ALA A 76 -10.37 11.55 -8.44
CA ALA A 76 -11.21 12.09 -7.36
C ALA A 76 -10.58 11.97 -5.97
N SER A 77 -9.57 11.10 -5.77
CA SER A 77 -8.87 10.97 -4.48
C SER A 77 -8.27 12.30 -4.01
N TRP A 78 -7.84 13.16 -4.94
CA TRP A 78 -7.20 14.43 -4.63
C TRP A 78 -8.12 15.43 -3.94
N ALA A 79 -9.45 15.25 -4.04
CA ALA A 79 -10.42 16.08 -3.34
C ALA A 79 -10.37 15.91 -1.81
N PHE A 80 -9.84 14.78 -1.32
CA PHE A 80 -9.74 14.47 0.12
C PHE A 80 -8.35 14.77 0.71
N LEU A 81 -7.52 15.49 -0.03
CA LEU A 81 -6.22 15.94 0.47
C LEU A 81 -6.41 16.87 1.67
N GLY A 82 -5.78 16.54 2.80
CA GLY A 82 -5.87 17.30 4.03
C GLY A 82 -7.09 17.02 4.89
N GLU A 83 -7.96 16.09 4.47
CA GLU A 83 -9.05 15.55 5.28
C GLU A 83 -8.81 14.07 5.60
N GLU A 84 -8.46 13.28 4.57
CA GLU A 84 -8.18 11.84 4.70
C GLU A 84 -6.75 11.47 4.30
N TYR A 85 -6.14 12.22 3.38
CA TYR A 85 -4.81 11.94 2.84
C TYR A 85 -3.80 13.03 3.19
N GLY A 86 -2.57 12.62 3.49
CA GLY A 86 -1.41 13.52 3.54
C GLY A 86 -0.77 13.71 2.16
N LEU A 87 0.30 14.50 2.09
CA LEU A 87 1.21 14.56 0.93
C LEU A 87 2.53 13.87 1.24
N SER A 88 3.03 13.09 0.30
CA SER A 88 4.36 12.50 0.33
C SER A 88 4.90 12.42 -1.10
N GLU A 89 6.07 13.01 -1.33
CA GLU A 89 6.73 13.03 -2.65
C GLU A 89 5.82 13.56 -3.79
N GLY A 90 5.00 14.57 -3.49
CA GLY A 90 4.07 15.15 -4.46
C GLY A 90 2.87 14.26 -4.81
N LYS A 91 2.59 13.22 -4.01
CA LYS A 91 1.46 12.29 -4.15
C LYS A 91 0.67 12.17 -2.85
N LEU A 92 -0.51 11.59 -2.93
CA LEU A 92 -1.35 11.30 -1.77
C LEU A 92 -0.66 10.25 -0.89
N HIS A 93 -0.60 10.51 0.41
CA HIS A 93 -0.12 9.58 1.41
C HIS A 93 -1.32 9.03 2.19
N ASP A 94 -1.48 7.71 2.19
CA ASP A 94 -2.52 7.01 2.94
C ASP A 94 -1.80 6.11 3.94
N ASN A 95 -1.96 6.42 5.23
CA ASN A 95 -1.31 5.71 6.31
C ASN A 95 -2.08 4.43 6.62
N GLN A 96 -1.37 3.30 6.62
CA GLN A 96 -1.97 1.99 6.88
C GLN A 96 -2.59 1.87 8.28
N ASP A 97 -2.10 2.66 9.22
CA ASP A 97 -2.55 2.60 10.62
C ASP A 97 -3.84 3.41 10.83
N ASP A 98 -4.17 4.27 9.87
CA ASP A 98 -5.35 5.13 9.84
C ASP A 98 -6.52 4.50 9.05
N TYR A 99 -6.38 3.23 8.67
CA TYR A 99 -7.40 2.53 7.91
C TYR A 99 -8.68 2.39 8.75
N TYR A 100 -9.81 2.77 8.18
CA TYR A 100 -11.10 3.01 8.87
C TYR A 100 -11.61 1.84 9.73
N ILE A 101 -11.19 0.60 9.46
CA ILE A 101 -11.54 -0.57 10.28
C ILE A 101 -10.86 -0.51 11.66
N PHE A 102 -9.68 0.08 11.76
CA PHE A 102 -8.86 0.13 12.97
C PHE A 102 -9.00 1.46 13.71
N HIS A 103 -9.08 2.57 12.98
CA HIS A 103 -9.27 3.90 13.53
C HIS A 103 -9.59 4.88 12.39
N ARG A 104 -10.48 5.86 12.60
CA ARG A 104 -10.53 7.06 11.76
C ARG A 104 -9.70 8.12 12.50
N PRO A 105 -8.52 8.51 12.01
CA PRO A 105 -7.79 9.58 12.66
C PRO A 105 -8.58 10.89 12.57
N GLU A 106 -8.61 11.65 13.66
CA GLU A 106 -9.06 13.04 13.63
C GLU A 106 -7.93 13.88 13.01
N TYR A 107 -7.98 14.07 11.69
CA TYR A 107 -6.93 14.78 10.97
C TYR A 107 -7.01 16.28 11.26
N SER A 108 -6.13 16.80 12.12
CA SER A 108 -6.02 18.24 12.34
C SER A 108 -5.27 18.88 11.17
N ARG A 109 -5.68 20.10 10.75
CA ARG A 109 -5.02 20.86 9.67
C ARG A 109 -3.51 21.12 9.87
N GLU A 110 -2.99 20.82 11.05
CA GLU A 110 -1.57 21.00 11.40
C GLU A 110 -0.70 19.82 10.94
N VAL A 111 -1.27 18.64 10.67
CA VAL A 111 -0.57 17.41 10.24
C VAL A 111 -0.40 17.35 8.70
N LEU A 112 -0.73 18.43 7.99
CA LEU A 112 -0.61 18.52 6.53
C LEU A 112 0.84 18.43 6.01
N TYR A 113 1.84 18.67 6.87
CA TYR A 113 3.26 18.62 6.52
C TYR A 113 4.18 18.15 7.68
N PRO A 114 4.17 16.86 8.11
CA PRO A 114 5.04 16.44 9.20
C PRO A 114 6.41 15.95 8.75
N TRP A 115 6.73 15.89 7.45
CA TRP A 115 8.03 15.44 6.92
C TRP A 115 8.35 16.11 5.57
#